data_AF-A0A821PKV4-F1
#
_entry.id   AF-A0A821PKV4-F1
#
_cell.length_a   1.000
_cell.length_b   1.000
_cell.length_c   1.000
_cell.angle_alpha   90.00
_cell.angle_beta   90.00
_cell.angle_gamma   90.00
#
_symmetry.space_group_name_H-M   'P 1'
#
loop_
_entity.id
_entity.type
_entity.pdbx_description
1 polymer ?
#
loop_
_entity_poly.entity_id
_entity_poly.type
_entity_poly.pdbx_seq_one_letter_code
_entity_poly.pdbx_strand_id
1 'polypeptide(L)'
;MTFEHLGSLVMKQMINEAKSLSQIDFRHNNNYPRNYLVYDPNFSLHLLHNNWNQVSKDLKHLFHNKNPLLGSDFKNKNYFAKCLSWLIDIKYDDFEKIMNETKFILTENFAYKLFHVHERKLTRLSLIIEGDTGVGKTFLLKFYSLLLNSNIINAPIHDNVAPRILERTSLWLLTTIIGDILENEPNLLNKFLQQIKLKLMGIDDDHEDEADIEIYHPYPQLSDDDDDDDDDDDNENSSNRILMRRGPQLIVPPQIMQEARPAAELVDLPLLKELKSSLGNFEYNNDILRYIWKTIMIISSENAMNITQKLINELHEFVTSQLVNYPLAEASFQLQTLLNDSRSPSIQKSIEIFNEYLIHTQIKPLFYRLLLHPGITEEQLEQFMLPICQLARELPQIEFVIFFDEVNTSSCLGLFKEMFMDRTLHGNNLPKNLFFTAAINPSIKPSDNTLVHRQDYLVHQLPQALENLKVSYGTLESTSLRDYIVKKIAMFRVNSENNHQIVMPLEEYAQEMLADSILNAQDFCERYLGRNSVSQREIQRCFNLIEFFWKIRFDDEIESGNDLYQPNPVRCIALALALIYYFRLPTKEDNIQRNDKQTPPREELATLIHIK
;
A
#
# COMPACT_ATOMS: atom_id res chain seq x y z
N MET A 1 1.24 22.18 40.58
CA MET A 1 2.70 22.19 40.38
C MET A 1 2.99 22.38 38.90
N THR A 2 4.12 22.99 38.60
CA THR A 2 4.43 23.79 37.40
C THR A 2 4.59 22.96 36.12
N PHE A 3 3.88 23.35 35.07
CA PHE A 3 4.06 22.89 33.69
C PHE A 3 5.14 23.77 33.03
N GLU A 4 6.42 23.46 33.24
CA GLU A 4 7.52 24.32 32.73
C GLU A 4 8.34 23.77 31.55
N HIS A 5 8.11 22.55 31.06
CA HIS A 5 8.98 21.98 30.01
C HIS A 5 8.26 21.28 28.85
N LEU A 6 7.30 21.95 28.20
CA LEU A 6 6.82 21.56 26.86
C LEU A 6 7.30 22.57 25.82
N GLY A 7 8.19 22.08 24.94
CA GLY A 7 8.91 22.85 23.94
C GLY A 7 8.05 23.39 22.79
N SER A 8 8.54 24.46 22.17
CA SER A 8 7.94 25.30 21.14
C SER A 8 6.81 26.24 21.61
N LEU A 9 6.87 27.50 21.14
CA LEU A 9 5.85 28.53 21.36
C LEU A 9 4.47 28.05 20.87
N VAL A 10 4.49 27.23 19.82
CA VAL A 10 3.32 26.60 19.19
C VAL A 10 2.70 25.54 20.10
N MET A 11 3.47 24.67 20.77
CA MET A 11 2.92 23.68 21.72
C MET A 11 2.27 24.37 22.93
N LYS A 12 2.84 25.49 23.38
CA LYS A 12 2.26 26.29 24.48
C LYS A 12 0.95 26.95 24.04
N GLN A 13 0.89 27.42 22.80
CA GLN A 13 -0.34 27.94 22.19
C GLN A 13 -1.38 26.82 21.98
N MET A 14 -0.97 25.65 21.45
CA MET A 14 -1.77 24.43 21.33
C MET A 14 -2.35 24.00 22.67
N ILE A 15 -1.56 23.99 23.74
CA ILE A 15 -2.03 23.62 25.08
C ILE A 15 -3.00 24.67 25.64
N ASN A 16 -2.78 25.96 25.37
CA ASN A 16 -3.71 27.01 25.81
C ASN A 16 -5.03 26.96 25.03
N GLU A 17 -4.97 26.71 23.73
CA GLU A 17 -6.15 26.51 22.87
C GLU A 17 -6.84 25.18 23.21
N ALA A 18 -6.09 24.10 23.49
CA ALA A 18 -6.59 22.81 23.98
C ALA A 18 -7.18 22.89 25.39
N LYS A 19 -6.69 23.77 26.27
CA LYS A 19 -7.32 24.07 27.56
C LYS A 19 -8.65 24.80 27.41
N SER A 20 -8.77 25.65 26.39
CA SER A 20 -10.07 26.25 26.03
C SER A 20 -11.03 25.21 25.44
N LEU A 21 -10.48 24.16 24.81
CA LEU A 21 -11.22 22.98 24.34
C LEU A 21 -11.60 22.02 25.48
N SER A 22 -10.78 21.82 26.52
CA SER A 22 -11.02 20.77 27.52
C SER A 22 -12.16 21.06 28.52
N GLN A 23 -12.93 22.14 28.35
CA GLN A 23 -14.26 22.27 28.98
C GLN A 23 -15.37 21.51 28.21
N ILE A 24 -14.99 20.61 27.30
CA ILE A 24 -15.92 19.74 26.56
C ILE A 24 -16.31 18.54 27.43
N ASP A 25 -17.60 18.43 27.72
CA ASP A 25 -18.24 17.17 28.15
C ASP A 25 -18.58 16.36 26.89
N PHE A 26 -17.74 15.36 26.60
CA PHE A 26 -17.87 14.49 25.42
C PHE A 26 -19.01 13.47 25.51
N ARG A 27 -19.82 13.48 26.58
CA ARG A 27 -20.84 12.45 26.81
C ARG A 27 -22.15 12.73 26.08
N HIS A 28 -22.47 13.97 25.71
CA HIS A 28 -23.77 14.31 25.10
C HIS A 28 -23.75 15.56 24.18
N ASN A 29 -23.82 15.34 22.85
CA ASN A 29 -24.56 16.11 21.81
C ASN A 29 -23.82 16.24 20.46
N ASN A 30 -24.53 15.94 19.37
CA ASN A 30 -24.13 16.20 17.97
C ASN A 30 -24.09 17.69 17.58
N ASN A 31 -24.43 18.60 18.50
CA ASN A 31 -24.54 20.05 18.23
C ASN A 31 -23.33 20.86 18.72
N TYR A 32 -22.23 20.23 19.13
CA TYR A 32 -21.08 20.98 19.62
C TYR A 32 -20.28 21.65 18.49
N PRO A 33 -19.88 22.91 18.69
CA PRO A 33 -18.90 23.57 17.85
C PRO A 33 -17.61 22.75 17.72
N ARG A 34 -17.27 22.33 16.49
CA ARG A 34 -16.02 21.62 16.18
C ARG A 34 -14.94 22.64 15.87
N ASN A 35 -13.84 22.53 16.56
CA ASN A 35 -12.66 23.37 16.41
C ASN A 35 -11.56 22.56 15.72
N TYR A 36 -10.75 23.18 14.88
CA TYR A 36 -9.80 22.53 13.98
C TYR A 36 -8.52 23.31 13.86
N LEU A 37 -7.42 22.63 13.58
CA LEU A 37 -6.11 23.27 13.41
C LEU A 37 -5.87 23.65 11.95
N VAL A 38 -5.41 24.88 11.71
CA VAL A 38 -5.03 25.42 10.41
C VAL A 38 -3.72 26.19 10.55
N TYR A 39 -2.83 26.05 9.57
CA TYR A 39 -1.59 26.82 9.51
C TYR A 39 -1.70 27.95 8.49
N ASP A 40 -1.10 29.09 8.81
CA ASP A 40 -0.88 30.16 7.84
C ASP A 40 0.42 29.92 7.03
N PRO A 41 0.69 30.69 5.97
CA PRO A 41 1.93 30.59 5.20
C PRO A 41 3.22 30.85 6.01
N ASN A 42 3.11 31.41 7.22
CA ASN A 42 4.23 31.66 8.13
C ASN A 42 4.35 30.59 9.23
N PHE A 43 3.65 29.45 9.10
CA PHE A 43 3.62 28.36 10.07
C PHE A 43 3.03 28.73 11.45
N SER A 44 2.18 29.74 11.50
CA SER A 44 1.40 30.08 12.69
C SER A 44 0.20 29.13 12.80
N LEU A 45 0.06 28.48 13.95
CA LEU A 45 -1.08 27.60 14.23
C LEU A 45 -2.29 28.42 14.64
N HIS A 46 -3.44 28.10 14.06
CA HIS A 46 -4.70 28.75 14.34
C HIS A 46 -5.87 27.75 14.46
N LEU A 47 -6.89 28.12 15.22
CA LEU A 47 -8.09 27.31 15.44
C LEU A 47 -9.26 27.74 14.53
N LEU A 48 -9.57 26.96 13.49
CA LEU A 48 -10.80 27.06 12.72
C LEU A 48 -11.97 26.45 13.48
N HIS A 49 -13.19 26.84 13.14
CA HIS A 49 -14.38 26.34 13.80
C HIS A 49 -15.46 26.06 12.73
N ASN A 50 -16.20 24.95 12.85
CA ASN A 50 -17.35 24.63 12.00
C ASN A 50 -18.50 25.67 12.04
N ASN A 51 -18.45 26.66 12.92
CA ASN A 51 -19.25 27.85 12.91
C ASN A 51 -18.37 29.00 12.45
N TRP A 52 -18.51 29.38 11.18
CA TRP A 52 -17.72 30.43 10.55
C TRP A 52 -17.75 31.74 11.34
N ASN A 53 -18.83 32.03 12.08
CA ASN A 53 -18.93 33.25 12.87
C ASN A 53 -17.95 33.27 14.06
N GLN A 54 -17.54 32.11 14.57
CA GLN A 54 -16.60 31.97 15.68
C GLN A 54 -15.13 31.93 15.25
N VAL A 55 -14.87 31.80 13.95
CA VAL A 55 -13.50 31.87 13.39
C VAL A 55 -12.94 33.29 13.54
N SER A 56 -11.68 33.40 13.98
CA SER A 56 -11.01 34.70 14.14
C SER A 56 -10.90 35.44 12.79
N LYS A 57 -10.90 36.78 12.82
CA LYS A 57 -10.82 37.58 11.59
C LYS A 57 -9.55 37.30 10.78
N ASP A 58 -8.44 37.07 11.47
CA ASP A 58 -7.14 36.79 10.86
C ASP A 58 -7.18 35.47 10.06
N LEU A 59 -7.82 34.43 10.62
CA LEU A 59 -8.07 33.17 9.92
C LEU A 59 -9.01 33.34 8.73
N LYS A 60 -10.07 34.15 8.85
CA LYS A 60 -11.02 34.35 7.74
C LYS A 60 -10.33 34.89 6.50
N HIS A 61 -9.30 35.71 6.67
CA HIS A 61 -8.50 36.23 5.57
C HIS A 61 -7.80 35.13 4.77
N LEU A 62 -7.29 34.08 5.42
CA LEU A 62 -6.67 32.91 4.76
C LEU A 62 -7.64 32.20 3.79
N PHE A 63 -8.93 32.28 4.06
CA PHE A 63 -9.99 31.71 3.20
C PHE A 63 -10.66 32.77 2.32
N HIS A 64 -10.00 33.90 2.04
CA HIS A 64 -10.58 35.00 1.27
C HIS A 64 -11.95 35.48 1.83
N ASN A 65 -12.13 35.36 3.15
CA ASN A 65 -13.37 35.63 3.88
C ASN A 65 -14.58 34.78 3.44
N LYS A 66 -14.36 33.67 2.74
CA LYS A 66 -15.40 32.73 2.33
C LYS A 66 -15.51 31.60 3.34
N ASN A 67 -16.75 31.26 3.70
CA ASN A 67 -17.02 30.10 4.56
C ASN A 67 -16.73 28.80 3.79
N PRO A 68 -15.77 27.96 4.23
CA PRO A 68 -15.48 26.68 3.60
C PRO A 68 -16.67 25.71 3.64
N LEU A 69 -17.68 25.90 4.48
CA LEU A 69 -18.87 25.04 4.49
C LEU A 69 -19.93 25.42 3.45
N LEU A 70 -19.83 26.61 2.85
CA LEU A 70 -20.85 27.16 1.93
C LEU A 70 -20.39 27.31 0.48
N GLY A 71 -19.09 27.12 0.20
CA GLY A 71 -18.61 27.13 -1.17
C GLY A 71 -19.01 25.85 -1.92
N SER A 72 -19.37 25.98 -3.20
CA SER A 72 -19.64 24.85 -4.11
C SER A 72 -18.50 23.81 -4.10
N ASP A 73 -17.26 24.28 -3.92
CA ASP A 73 -16.03 23.48 -3.96
C ASP A 73 -15.86 22.55 -2.75
N PHE A 74 -16.72 22.69 -1.74
CA PHE A 74 -16.65 21.97 -0.47
C PHE A 74 -17.84 21.04 -0.23
N LYS A 75 -18.85 21.08 -1.11
CA LYS A 75 -19.99 20.17 -1.03
C LYS A 75 -19.47 18.75 -1.25
N ASN A 76 -19.68 17.88 -0.26
CA ASN A 76 -19.31 16.45 -0.25
C ASN A 76 -17.82 16.09 -0.05
N LYS A 77 -16.93 17.02 0.31
CA LYS A 77 -15.51 16.68 0.61
C LYS A 77 -15.28 16.39 2.10
N ASN A 78 -14.37 15.46 2.42
CA ASN A 78 -13.97 15.20 3.81
C ASN A 78 -13.16 16.39 4.36
N TYR A 79 -13.71 17.03 5.39
CA TYR A 79 -13.13 18.24 5.97
C TYR A 79 -11.69 18.03 6.51
N PHE A 80 -11.41 16.92 7.20
CA PHE A 80 -10.07 16.65 7.75
C PHE A 80 -9.05 16.38 6.64
N ALA A 81 -9.45 15.61 5.63
CA ALA A 81 -8.61 15.38 4.44
C ALA A 81 -8.29 16.71 3.74
N LYS A 82 -9.25 17.63 3.65
CA LYS A 82 -9.00 18.96 3.09
C LYS A 82 -8.00 19.76 3.91
N CYS A 83 -8.16 19.83 5.23
CA CYS A 83 -7.21 20.55 6.09
C CYS A 83 -5.80 19.97 6.01
N LEU A 84 -5.68 18.64 6.02
CA LEU A 84 -4.38 17.98 5.89
C LEU A 84 -3.77 18.17 4.50
N SER A 85 -4.56 18.12 3.43
CA SER A 85 -4.06 18.41 2.08
C SER A 85 -3.48 19.82 1.98
N TRP A 86 -4.09 20.82 2.62
CA TRP A 86 -3.52 22.16 2.69
C TRP A 86 -2.24 22.22 3.51
N LEU A 87 -2.23 21.56 4.69
CA LEU A 87 -1.05 21.56 5.55
C LEU A 87 0.16 20.91 4.88
N ILE A 88 -0.06 19.77 4.23
CA ILE A 88 0.99 19.02 3.53
C ILE A 88 1.30 19.65 2.16
N ASP A 89 0.54 20.67 1.76
CA ASP A 89 0.65 21.36 0.47
C ASP A 89 0.43 20.45 -0.74
N ILE A 90 -0.61 19.62 -0.72
CA ILE A 90 -1.00 18.72 -1.83
C ILE A 90 -2.44 18.96 -2.27
N LYS A 91 -2.80 18.53 -3.48
CA LYS A 91 -4.19 18.64 -3.95
C LYS A 91 -5.08 17.69 -3.14
N TYR A 92 -6.33 18.10 -2.90
CA TYR A 92 -7.30 17.26 -2.20
C TYR A 92 -7.53 15.94 -2.95
N ASP A 93 -7.63 16.01 -4.27
CA ASP A 93 -7.94 14.83 -5.09
C ASP A 93 -6.79 13.82 -5.04
N ASP A 94 -5.54 14.30 -4.94
CA ASP A 94 -4.35 13.45 -4.70
C ASP A 94 -4.38 12.82 -3.30
N PHE A 95 -4.74 13.60 -2.26
CA PHE A 95 -4.91 13.08 -0.90
C PHE A 95 -5.98 11.98 -0.86
N GLU A 96 -7.14 12.23 -1.47
CA GLU A 96 -8.26 11.31 -1.50
C GLU A 96 -7.92 10.04 -2.28
N LYS A 97 -7.22 10.17 -3.41
CA LYS A 97 -6.67 9.04 -4.18
C LYS A 97 -5.77 8.16 -3.30
N ILE A 98 -4.77 8.75 -2.64
CA ILE A 98 -3.84 8.01 -1.77
C ILE A 98 -4.59 7.37 -0.59
N MET A 99 -5.54 8.08 0.02
CA MET A 99 -6.37 7.56 1.11
C MET A 99 -7.18 6.33 0.68
N ASN A 100 -7.75 6.36 -0.52
CA ASN A 100 -8.52 5.24 -1.06
C ASN A 100 -7.62 4.06 -1.45
N GLU A 101 -6.50 4.31 -2.15
CA GLU A 101 -5.52 3.28 -2.55
C GLU A 101 -4.92 2.55 -1.34
N THR A 102 -4.62 3.30 -0.28
CA THR A 102 -4.08 2.75 0.96
C THR A 102 -5.14 2.16 1.88
N LYS A 103 -6.42 2.31 1.54
CA LYS A 103 -7.58 1.99 2.40
C LYS A 103 -7.45 2.63 3.80
N PHE A 104 -6.88 3.84 3.87
CA PHE A 104 -6.63 4.54 5.11
C PHE A 104 -7.92 5.20 5.64
N ILE A 105 -8.30 4.87 6.87
CA ILE A 105 -9.50 5.43 7.50
C ILE A 105 -9.11 6.67 8.29
N LEU A 106 -9.44 7.84 7.74
CA LEU A 106 -9.22 9.11 8.43
C LEU A 106 -10.28 9.33 9.52
N THR A 107 -9.91 9.00 10.75
CA THR A 107 -10.61 9.43 11.97
C THR A 107 -10.08 10.78 12.44
N GLU A 108 -10.82 11.44 13.30
CA GLU A 108 -10.36 12.68 13.95
C GLU A 108 -9.04 12.48 14.70
N ASN A 109 -8.90 11.38 15.45
CA ASN A 109 -7.66 11.04 16.16
C ASN A 109 -6.48 10.88 15.19
N PHE A 110 -6.67 10.15 14.08
CA PHE A 110 -5.62 10.04 13.06
C PHE A 110 -5.28 11.37 12.40
N ALA A 111 -6.27 12.26 12.20
CA ALA A 111 -6.01 13.59 11.69
C ALA A 111 -5.08 14.37 12.64
N TYR A 112 -5.38 14.42 13.94
CA TYR A 112 -4.50 15.10 14.92
C TYR A 112 -3.11 14.49 15.00
N LYS A 113 -3.01 13.16 14.90
CA LYS A 113 -1.71 12.49 14.85
C LYS A 113 -0.93 12.90 13.59
N LEU A 114 -1.56 12.97 12.42
CA LEU A 114 -0.92 13.44 11.18
C LEU A 114 -0.48 14.91 11.28
N PHE A 115 -1.30 15.78 11.89
CA PHE A 115 -0.92 17.17 12.17
C PHE A 115 0.39 17.25 12.96
N HIS A 116 0.47 16.49 14.05
CA HIS A 116 1.66 16.47 14.91
C HIS A 116 2.88 15.85 14.20
N VAL A 117 2.68 14.76 13.44
CA VAL A 117 3.75 14.15 12.62
C VAL A 117 4.31 15.18 11.63
N HIS A 118 3.44 15.95 10.97
CA HIS A 118 3.85 16.96 10.01
C HIS A 118 4.58 18.13 10.66
N GLU A 119 4.15 18.58 11.83
CA GLU A 119 4.82 19.64 12.60
C GLU A 119 6.25 19.24 12.98
N ARG A 120 6.47 18.00 13.43
CA ARG A 120 7.80 17.45 13.70
C ARG A 120 8.68 17.45 12.45
N LYS A 121 8.12 17.08 11.30
CA LYS A 121 8.83 17.13 10.01
C LYS A 121 9.26 18.56 9.68
N LEU A 122 8.36 19.54 9.79
CA LEU A 122 8.64 20.95 9.47
C LEU A 122 9.71 21.55 10.39
N THR A 123 9.67 21.21 11.67
CA THR A 123 10.67 21.64 12.67
C THR A 123 11.98 20.85 12.60
N ARG A 124 12.08 19.85 11.71
CA ARG A 124 13.22 18.92 11.58
C ARG A 124 13.53 18.17 12.88
N LEU A 125 12.52 17.99 13.72
CA LEU A 125 12.61 17.19 14.93
C LEU A 125 12.18 15.77 14.64
N SER A 126 12.98 14.81 15.07
CA SER A 126 12.60 13.40 15.03
C SER A 126 11.39 13.16 15.93
N LEU A 127 10.58 12.16 15.60
CA LEU A 127 9.36 11.81 16.35
C LEU A 127 9.50 10.45 17.03
N ILE A 128 9.32 10.37 18.35
CA ILE A 128 9.23 9.09 19.05
C ILE A 128 7.78 8.90 19.53
N ILE A 129 7.13 7.85 19.05
CA ILE A 129 5.75 7.51 19.39
C ILE A 129 5.76 6.42 20.46
N GLU A 130 5.33 6.77 21.66
CA GLU A 130 5.07 5.80 22.73
C GLU A 130 3.64 5.29 22.60
N GLY A 131 3.44 3.99 22.63
CA GLY A 131 2.10 3.41 22.67
C GLY A 131 2.16 1.91 22.46
N ASP A 132 1.08 1.20 22.76
CA ASP A 132 1.03 -0.25 22.66
C ASP A 132 1.16 -0.74 21.21
N THR A 133 1.45 -2.03 21.06
CA THR A 133 1.45 -2.68 19.75
C THR A 133 0.02 -2.68 19.17
N GLY A 134 -0.10 -2.58 17.84
CA GLY A 134 -1.42 -2.63 17.19
C GLY A 134 -2.26 -1.34 17.24
N VAL A 135 -1.73 -0.20 17.71
CA VAL A 135 -2.44 1.10 17.68
C VAL A 135 -2.33 1.88 16.36
N GLY A 136 -1.74 1.28 15.33
CA GLY A 136 -1.68 1.83 13.96
C GLY A 136 -0.49 2.76 13.66
N LYS A 137 0.59 2.74 14.46
CA LYS A 137 1.78 3.62 14.30
C LYS A 137 2.43 3.48 12.91
N THR A 138 2.76 2.26 12.52
CA THR A 138 3.37 1.96 11.21
C THR A 138 2.47 2.37 10.05
N PHE A 139 1.18 2.04 10.15
CA PHE A 139 0.21 2.34 9.09
C PHE A 139 0.04 3.85 8.89
N LEU A 140 -0.02 4.62 9.99
CA LEU A 140 -0.06 6.08 9.96
C LEU A 140 1.16 6.68 9.25
N LEU A 141 2.36 6.22 9.59
CA LEU A 141 3.60 6.77 9.04
C LEU A 141 3.83 6.36 7.58
N LYS A 142 3.43 5.13 7.21
CA LYS A 142 3.43 4.69 5.80
C LYS A 142 2.43 5.48 4.96
N PHE A 143 1.25 5.80 5.50
CA PHE A 143 0.31 6.67 4.82
C PHE A 143 0.88 8.09 4.65
N TYR A 144 1.47 8.65 5.71
CA TYR A 144 2.06 9.98 5.68
C TYR A 144 3.24 10.10 4.69
N SER A 145 4.07 9.07 4.53
CA SER A 145 5.20 9.10 3.58
C SER A 145 4.75 9.22 2.11
N LEU A 146 3.60 8.63 1.77
CA LEU A 146 3.00 8.74 0.45
C LEU A 146 2.48 10.16 0.20
N LEU A 147 1.86 10.79 1.21
CA LEU A 147 1.39 12.17 1.11
C LEU A 147 2.55 13.15 0.86
N LEU A 148 3.67 12.99 1.56
CA LEU A 148 4.82 13.90 1.45
C LEU A 148 5.38 14.04 0.03
N ASN A 149 5.33 12.95 -0.75
CA ASN A 149 5.93 12.91 -2.09
C ASN A 149 4.88 12.98 -3.21
N SER A 150 3.60 13.15 -2.86
CA SER A 150 2.49 13.08 -3.81
C SER A 150 2.63 14.08 -4.97
N ASN A 151 2.96 15.34 -4.69
CA ASN A 151 3.14 16.35 -5.74
C ASN A 151 4.25 15.98 -6.73
N ILE A 152 5.33 15.35 -6.24
CA ILE A 152 6.49 15.00 -7.06
C ILE A 152 6.18 13.75 -7.88
N ILE A 153 5.51 12.77 -7.27
CA ILE A 153 5.10 11.53 -7.93
C ILE A 153 4.03 11.80 -9.00
N ASN A 154 3.11 12.74 -8.73
CA ASN A 154 2.01 13.11 -9.63
C ASN A 154 2.36 14.27 -10.56
N ALA A 155 3.59 14.77 -10.54
CA ALA A 155 4.03 15.84 -11.44
C ALA A 155 3.98 15.41 -12.92
N PRO A 156 4.08 16.34 -13.89
CA PRO A 156 4.15 15.98 -15.30
C PRO A 156 5.25 14.96 -15.59
N ILE A 157 5.06 14.08 -16.58
CA ILE A 157 5.96 12.95 -16.87
C ILE A 157 7.42 13.34 -17.19
N HIS A 158 7.62 14.62 -17.53
CA HIS A 158 8.95 15.19 -17.80
C HIS A 158 9.78 15.38 -16.52
N ASP A 159 9.20 15.23 -15.33
CA ASP A 159 9.95 15.26 -14.08
C ASP A 159 10.77 13.97 -13.90
N ASN A 160 12.05 14.14 -13.55
CA ASN A 160 13.05 13.07 -13.54
C ASN A 160 13.08 12.25 -12.24
N VAL A 161 11.95 12.16 -11.52
CA VAL A 161 11.95 11.62 -10.15
C VAL A 161 11.19 10.31 -10.05
N ALA A 162 9.94 10.28 -10.52
CA ALA A 162 9.14 9.07 -10.52
C ALA A 162 9.48 8.20 -11.75
N PRO A 163 9.78 6.89 -11.57
CA PRO A 163 10.10 6.00 -12.68
C PRO A 163 9.01 5.91 -13.75
N ARG A 164 7.72 5.82 -13.37
CA ARG A 164 6.57 5.78 -14.31
C ARG A 164 6.77 4.80 -15.47
N ILE A 165 7.08 3.55 -15.11
CA ILE A 165 7.51 2.50 -16.05
C ILE A 165 6.51 2.35 -17.21
N LEU A 166 5.21 2.25 -16.91
CA LEU A 166 4.13 2.11 -17.88
C LEU A 166 4.02 3.31 -18.83
N GLU A 167 3.91 4.52 -18.27
CA GLU A 167 3.69 5.73 -19.07
C GLU A 167 4.91 6.06 -19.93
N ARG A 168 6.12 5.86 -19.41
CA ARG A 168 7.36 6.05 -20.18
C ARG A 168 7.53 5.02 -21.28
N THR A 169 7.18 3.76 -21.02
CA THR A 169 7.18 2.70 -22.04
C THR A 169 6.17 3.03 -23.14
N SER A 170 4.98 3.51 -22.78
CA SER A 170 3.94 3.94 -23.74
C SER A 170 4.42 5.09 -24.61
N LEU A 171 5.05 6.12 -24.01
CA LEU A 171 5.64 7.23 -24.77
C LEU A 171 6.76 6.76 -25.69
N TRP A 172 7.67 5.92 -25.23
CA TRP A 172 8.77 5.41 -26.03
C TRP A 172 8.27 4.58 -27.22
N LEU A 173 7.29 3.70 -27.01
CA LEU A 173 6.63 2.96 -28.09
C LEU A 173 5.97 3.92 -29.10
N LEU A 174 5.30 4.97 -28.63
CA LEU A 174 4.65 5.96 -29.49
C LEU A 174 5.65 6.76 -30.33
N THR A 175 6.65 7.36 -29.68
CA THR A 175 7.55 8.33 -30.34
C THR A 175 8.64 7.62 -31.12
N THR A 176 9.37 6.72 -30.48
CA THR A 176 10.59 6.14 -31.03
C THR A 176 10.27 4.93 -31.91
N ILE A 177 9.43 4.02 -31.43
CA ILE A 177 9.18 2.78 -32.15
C ILE A 177 8.18 2.99 -33.29
N ILE A 178 6.98 3.49 -32.99
CA ILE A 178 5.94 3.70 -34.00
C ILE A 178 6.29 4.91 -34.87
N GLY A 179 6.53 6.07 -34.26
CA GLY A 179 6.78 7.33 -34.97
C GLY A 179 8.07 7.35 -35.80
N ASP A 180 9.19 6.89 -35.24
CA ASP A 180 10.49 7.04 -35.91
C ASP A 180 10.96 5.78 -36.66
N ILE A 181 10.49 4.58 -36.30
CA ILE A 181 10.95 3.33 -36.95
C ILE A 181 9.88 2.77 -37.87
N LEU A 182 8.68 2.46 -37.36
CA LEU A 182 7.65 1.78 -38.16
C LEU A 182 7.05 2.68 -39.24
N GLU A 183 6.82 3.97 -39.00
CA GLU A 183 6.27 4.87 -40.01
C GLU A 183 7.18 5.10 -41.22
N ASN A 184 8.49 4.89 -41.04
CA ASN A 184 9.45 4.92 -42.15
C ASN A 184 9.43 3.61 -42.98
N GLU A 185 8.69 2.60 -42.53
CA GLU A 185 8.67 1.24 -43.10
C GLU A 185 7.20 0.78 -43.30
N PRO A 186 6.49 1.32 -44.30
CA PRO A 186 5.03 1.22 -44.41
C PRO A 186 4.51 -0.21 -44.54
N ASN A 187 5.27 -1.11 -45.16
CA ASN A 187 4.91 -2.53 -45.27
C ASN A 187 4.93 -3.22 -43.90
N LEU A 188 5.91 -2.89 -43.06
CA LEU A 188 6.04 -3.44 -41.71
C LEU A 188 4.93 -2.89 -40.82
N LEU A 189 4.68 -1.58 -40.89
CA LEU A 189 3.61 -0.91 -40.18
C LEU A 189 2.24 -1.50 -40.52
N ASN A 190 1.95 -1.76 -41.79
CA ASN A 190 0.65 -2.32 -42.18
C ASN A 190 0.43 -3.72 -41.62
N LYS A 191 1.44 -4.60 -41.69
CA LYS A 191 1.37 -5.94 -41.09
C LYS A 191 1.19 -5.89 -39.57
N PHE A 192 1.90 -4.97 -38.91
CA PHE A 192 1.75 -4.74 -37.48
C PHE A 192 0.33 -4.33 -37.11
N LEU A 193 -0.23 -3.32 -37.80
CA LEU A 193 -1.59 -2.85 -37.57
C LEU A 193 -2.63 -3.96 -37.81
N GLN A 194 -2.44 -4.80 -38.82
CA GLN A 194 -3.34 -5.94 -39.08
C GLN A 194 -3.32 -6.96 -37.93
N GLN A 195 -2.15 -7.29 -37.37
CA GLN A 195 -2.03 -8.28 -36.30
C GLN A 195 -2.57 -7.77 -34.96
N ILE A 196 -2.32 -6.51 -34.60
CA ILE A 196 -2.79 -5.98 -33.31
C ILE A 196 -4.29 -5.68 -33.27
N LYS A 197 -4.94 -5.57 -34.42
CA LYS A 197 -6.34 -5.15 -34.54
C LYS A 197 -7.28 -6.01 -33.70
N LEU A 198 -7.11 -7.33 -33.73
CA LEU A 198 -7.97 -8.26 -33.00
C LEU A 198 -7.80 -8.12 -31.48
N LYS A 199 -6.55 -8.01 -31.01
CA LYS A 199 -6.24 -7.83 -29.59
C LYS A 199 -6.73 -6.49 -29.05
N LEU A 200 -6.58 -5.40 -29.82
CA LEU A 200 -7.08 -4.07 -29.43
C LEU A 200 -8.61 -3.97 -29.45
N MET A 201 -9.29 -4.75 -30.29
CA MET A 201 -10.75 -4.82 -30.34
C MET A 201 -11.35 -5.72 -29.24
N GLY A 202 -10.52 -6.43 -28.45
CA GLY A 202 -10.98 -7.33 -27.40
C GLY A 202 -11.72 -8.57 -27.93
N ILE A 203 -11.37 -9.04 -29.14
CA ILE A 203 -12.05 -10.15 -29.84
C ILE A 203 -11.25 -11.49 -29.72
N ASP A 204 -10.05 -11.47 -29.15
CA ASP A 204 -9.29 -12.70 -28.88
C ASP A 204 -9.78 -13.38 -27.58
N ASP A 205 -10.19 -14.65 -27.69
CA ASP A 205 -10.35 -15.57 -26.54
C ASP A 205 -8.95 -15.88 -25.97
N ASP A 206 -8.71 -15.50 -24.72
CA ASP A 206 -7.46 -15.76 -24.02
C ASP A 206 -7.26 -17.27 -23.77
N HIS A 207 -6.46 -17.93 -24.60
CA HIS A 207 -5.98 -19.30 -24.36
C HIS A 207 -4.50 -19.53 -24.70
N GLU A 208 -3.68 -18.49 -24.87
CA GLU A 208 -2.24 -18.66 -25.05
C GLU A 208 -1.43 -17.94 -23.96
N ASP A 209 -0.68 -18.73 -23.20
CA ASP A 209 0.40 -18.38 -22.25
C ASP A 209 0.03 -18.17 -20.75
N GLU A 210 -0.69 -19.12 -20.13
CA GLU A 210 -0.67 -19.38 -18.66
C GLU A 210 0.20 -20.60 -18.30
N ALA A 211 1.43 -20.65 -18.81
CA ALA A 211 2.44 -21.58 -18.29
C ALA A 211 3.62 -20.76 -17.76
N ASP A 212 3.81 -20.86 -16.43
CA ASP A 212 4.98 -20.47 -15.66
C ASP A 212 5.21 -18.97 -15.42
N ILE A 213 4.39 -18.36 -14.56
CA ILE A 213 4.83 -17.27 -13.67
C ILE A 213 4.30 -17.57 -12.27
N GLU A 214 5.12 -18.22 -11.43
CA GLU A 214 4.89 -18.24 -9.99
C GLU A 214 4.83 -16.79 -9.48
N ILE A 215 3.68 -16.42 -8.92
CA ILE A 215 3.45 -15.10 -8.34
C ILE A 215 4.31 -14.98 -7.08
N TYR A 216 5.50 -14.40 -7.22
CA TYR A 216 6.36 -14.03 -6.10
C TYR A 216 5.80 -12.75 -5.43
N HIS A 217 5.16 -12.91 -4.28
CA HIS A 217 4.72 -11.79 -3.44
C HIS A 217 5.94 -11.00 -2.92
N PRO A 218 6.06 -9.68 -3.19
CA PRO A 218 7.19 -8.89 -2.74
C PRO A 218 6.96 -8.40 -1.30
N TYR A 219 7.23 -9.26 -0.32
CA TYR A 219 7.58 -8.84 1.04
C TYR A 219 8.62 -9.81 1.61
N PRO A 220 9.78 -9.34 2.09
CA PRO A 220 10.68 -10.19 2.85
C PRO A 220 9.99 -10.55 4.17
N GLN A 221 9.56 -11.81 4.31
CA GLN A 221 9.39 -12.43 5.62
C GLN A 221 10.74 -13.02 6.01
N LEU A 222 11.39 -12.41 7.00
CA LEU A 222 12.50 -13.02 7.70
C LEU A 222 11.91 -13.95 8.78
N SER A 223 12.17 -15.24 8.57
CA SER A 223 12.37 -16.37 9.49
C SER A 223 11.73 -16.32 10.90
N ASP A 224 11.00 -17.38 11.22
CA ASP A 224 11.17 -18.11 12.48
C ASP A 224 11.19 -19.61 12.13
N ASP A 225 12.21 -20.30 12.66
CA ASP A 225 12.46 -21.75 12.60
C ASP A 225 11.39 -22.55 13.35
N ASP A 226 11.15 -23.80 12.94
CA ASP A 226 11.09 -25.01 13.79
C ASP A 226 10.59 -26.23 12.98
N ASP A 227 11.52 -27.14 12.72
CA ASP A 227 11.52 -28.60 12.95
C ASP A 227 10.37 -29.56 12.51
N ASP A 228 10.87 -30.70 12.03
CA ASP A 228 10.39 -32.09 12.10
C ASP A 228 9.49 -32.69 10.98
N ASP A 229 10.19 -33.49 10.17
CA ASP A 229 10.02 -34.95 9.99
C ASP A 229 9.02 -35.56 8.97
N ASP A 230 9.67 -36.43 8.17
CA ASP A 230 9.27 -37.76 7.74
C ASP A 230 8.36 -37.98 6.50
N ASP A 231 9.07 -38.38 5.45
CA ASP A 231 9.03 -39.72 4.84
C ASP A 231 8.18 -40.00 3.59
N ASP A 232 8.92 -40.58 2.64
CA ASP A 232 8.60 -41.74 1.80
C ASP A 232 7.49 -41.59 0.74
N ASP A 233 7.87 -41.58 -0.54
CA ASP A 233 8.42 -42.77 -1.22
C ASP A 233 8.15 -42.69 -2.74
N ASP A 234 9.20 -43.02 -3.49
CA ASP A 234 9.19 -43.95 -4.62
C ASP A 234 8.15 -43.81 -5.76
N ASN A 235 8.68 -43.48 -6.94
CA ASN A 235 9.06 -44.46 -7.97
C ASN A 235 8.61 -44.15 -9.41
N GLU A 236 9.65 -44.08 -10.25
CA GLU A 236 9.82 -44.80 -11.51
C GLU A 236 8.85 -44.63 -12.69
N ASN A 237 9.42 -43.97 -13.70
CA ASN A 237 9.74 -44.54 -15.02
C ASN A 237 8.61 -44.99 -15.97
N SER A 238 8.70 -44.39 -17.16
CA SER A 238 8.86 -45.05 -18.48
C SER A 238 7.77 -44.82 -19.53
N SER A 239 8.13 -43.95 -20.48
CA SER A 239 8.25 -44.25 -21.91
C SER A 239 7.46 -45.44 -22.47
N ASN A 240 6.54 -45.19 -23.42
CA ASN A 240 6.78 -45.41 -24.86
C ASN A 240 5.51 -45.45 -25.73
N ARG A 241 5.57 -44.66 -26.81
CA ARG A 241 5.35 -45.02 -28.23
C ARG A 241 4.01 -45.58 -28.75
N ILE A 242 3.50 -44.83 -29.74
CA ILE A 242 3.17 -45.23 -31.14
C ILE A 242 1.95 -46.14 -31.36
N LEU A 243 0.96 -45.68 -32.15
CA LEU A 243 0.58 -46.33 -33.44
C LEU A 243 -0.45 -45.54 -34.27
N MET A 244 -0.27 -45.68 -35.58
CA MET A 244 -0.95 -45.11 -36.74
C MET A 244 -2.46 -45.38 -36.84
N ARG A 245 -3.17 -44.60 -37.68
CA ARG A 245 -3.91 -45.14 -38.85
C ARG A 245 -4.32 -44.08 -39.88
N ARG A 246 -4.37 -44.56 -41.14
CA ARG A 246 -4.52 -43.84 -42.43
C ARG A 246 -5.98 -43.63 -42.86
N GLY A 247 -6.23 -42.49 -43.53
CA GLY A 247 -7.02 -42.31 -44.78
C GLY A 247 -8.55 -42.53 -44.73
N PRO A 248 -9.33 -42.09 -45.74
CA PRO A 248 -8.94 -41.84 -47.13
C PRO A 248 -9.40 -40.50 -47.78
N GLN A 249 -8.82 -40.22 -48.94
CA GLN A 249 -9.05 -39.10 -49.88
C GLN A 249 -10.42 -39.14 -50.55
N LEU A 250 -10.89 -38.00 -51.11
CA LEU A 250 -11.55 -37.89 -52.43
C LEU A 250 -11.69 -36.42 -52.93
N ILE A 251 -11.04 -36.16 -54.07
CA ILE A 251 -11.45 -35.38 -55.28
C ILE A 251 -11.65 -33.85 -55.22
N VAL A 252 -10.88 -33.18 -56.09
CA VAL A 252 -10.96 -31.76 -56.51
C VAL A 252 -11.36 -31.67 -57.99
N PRO A 253 -12.14 -30.66 -58.43
CA PRO A 253 -12.17 -30.18 -59.82
C PRO A 253 -11.57 -28.76 -60.00
N PRO A 254 -11.18 -28.35 -61.23
CA PRO A 254 -10.03 -27.45 -61.44
C PRO A 254 -10.35 -26.00 -61.83
N GLN A 255 -9.40 -25.12 -61.44
CA GLN A 255 -8.88 -23.89 -62.08
C GLN A 255 -9.82 -22.72 -62.44
N ILE A 256 -9.55 -21.56 -61.79
CA ILE A 256 -9.54 -20.25 -62.46
C ILE A 256 -8.28 -19.49 -62.00
N MET A 257 -7.37 -19.23 -62.94
CA MET A 257 -6.31 -18.23 -62.81
C MET A 257 -6.95 -16.83 -62.81
N GLN A 258 -6.74 -16.07 -61.74
CA GLN A 258 -6.74 -14.60 -61.80
C GLN A 258 -5.39 -14.13 -61.30
N GLU A 259 -4.63 -13.51 -62.21
CA GLU A 259 -3.47 -12.69 -61.89
C GLU A 259 -3.92 -11.50 -61.03
N ALA A 260 -3.80 -11.65 -59.70
CA ALA A 260 -3.91 -10.52 -58.79
C ALA A 260 -2.61 -9.71 -58.85
N ARG A 261 -2.66 -8.52 -59.44
CA ARG A 261 -1.64 -7.47 -59.24
C ARG A 261 -1.51 -7.24 -57.73
N PRO A 262 -0.31 -7.05 -57.16
CA PRO A 262 -0.19 -6.73 -55.74
C PRO A 262 -0.84 -5.36 -55.52
N ALA A 263 -1.96 -5.34 -54.80
CA ALA A 263 -2.51 -4.11 -54.25
C ALA A 263 -1.43 -3.54 -53.32
N ALA A 264 -1.01 -2.31 -53.57
CA ALA A 264 -0.31 -1.54 -52.53
C ALA A 264 -1.26 -1.46 -51.35
N GLU A 265 -0.94 -2.22 -50.31
CA GLU A 265 -1.75 -2.40 -49.13
C GLU A 265 -1.79 -1.06 -48.37
N LEU A 266 -2.94 -0.38 -48.43
CA LEU A 266 -3.12 0.93 -47.79
C LEU A 266 -3.06 0.77 -46.28
N VAL A 267 -2.18 1.54 -45.62
CA VAL A 267 -2.05 1.61 -44.16
C VAL A 267 -3.40 1.96 -43.52
N ASP A 268 -3.83 1.20 -42.51
CA ASP A 268 -5.06 1.46 -41.73
C ASP A 268 -4.90 2.71 -40.86
N LEU A 269 -5.02 3.89 -41.49
CA LEU A 269 -4.87 5.21 -40.86
C LEU A 269 -5.79 5.44 -39.64
N PRO A 270 -7.07 4.98 -39.64
CA PRO A 270 -7.92 5.05 -38.45
C PRO A 270 -7.33 4.30 -37.26
N LEU A 271 -6.91 3.04 -37.45
CA LEU A 271 -6.36 2.22 -36.37
C LEU A 271 -5.03 2.78 -35.85
N LEU A 272 -4.18 3.29 -36.74
CA LEU A 272 -2.94 3.95 -36.35
C LEU A 272 -3.18 5.19 -35.48
N LYS A 273 -4.20 5.99 -35.82
CA LYS A 273 -4.57 7.18 -35.05
C LYS A 273 -5.10 6.82 -33.67
N GLU A 274 -5.91 5.78 -33.58
CA GLU A 274 -6.42 5.24 -32.31
C GLU A 274 -5.28 4.74 -31.43
N LEU A 275 -4.41 3.87 -31.96
CA LEU A 275 -3.22 3.36 -31.27
C LEU A 275 -2.35 4.50 -30.72
N LYS A 276 -2.06 5.51 -31.54
CA LYS A 276 -1.26 6.67 -31.11
C LYS A 276 -1.95 7.47 -30.01
N SER A 277 -3.27 7.64 -30.10
CA SER A 277 -4.05 8.32 -29.08
C SER A 277 -3.99 7.57 -27.75
N SER A 278 -4.23 6.26 -27.77
CA SER A 278 -4.24 5.43 -26.57
C SER A 278 -2.87 5.31 -25.91
N LEU A 279 -1.79 5.18 -26.69
CA LEU A 279 -0.42 5.25 -26.14
C LEU A 279 -0.11 6.63 -25.55
N GLY A 280 -0.54 7.71 -26.22
CA GLY A 280 -0.33 9.07 -25.74
C GLY A 280 -1.12 9.41 -24.47
N ASN A 281 -2.26 8.75 -24.27
CA ASN A 281 -3.13 8.90 -23.11
C ASN A 281 -2.85 7.86 -21.99
N PHE A 282 -1.90 6.94 -22.19
CA PHE A 282 -1.54 5.88 -21.25
C PHE A 282 -2.69 4.92 -20.94
N GLU A 283 -3.51 4.58 -21.93
CA GLU A 283 -4.70 3.74 -21.78
C GLU A 283 -4.38 2.23 -21.73
N TYR A 284 -3.16 1.83 -22.11
CA TYR A 284 -2.76 0.43 -22.19
C TYR A 284 -2.06 -0.07 -20.93
N ASN A 285 -2.43 -1.28 -20.51
CA ASN A 285 -1.82 -1.99 -19.39
C ASN A 285 -0.57 -2.79 -19.83
N ASN A 286 0.07 -3.48 -18.87
CA ASN A 286 1.27 -4.27 -19.13
C ASN A 286 1.08 -5.31 -20.24
N ASP A 287 -0.07 -5.99 -20.27
CA ASP A 287 -0.34 -7.08 -21.21
C ASP A 287 -0.44 -6.57 -22.65
N ILE A 288 -1.15 -5.47 -22.86
CA ILE A 288 -1.28 -4.86 -24.18
C ILE A 288 0.07 -4.34 -24.67
N LEU A 289 0.87 -3.71 -23.81
CA LEU A 289 2.20 -3.22 -24.19
C LEU A 289 3.17 -4.36 -24.51
N ARG A 290 3.14 -5.45 -23.73
CA ARG A 290 3.89 -6.69 -24.00
C ARG A 290 3.49 -7.29 -25.34
N TYR A 291 2.19 -7.37 -25.61
CA TYR A 291 1.68 -7.88 -26.87
C TYR A 291 2.13 -7.01 -28.05
N ILE A 292 2.03 -5.68 -27.92
CA ILE A 292 2.52 -4.73 -28.94
C ILE A 292 4.00 -5.01 -29.24
N TRP A 293 4.85 -5.11 -28.21
CA TRP A 293 6.28 -5.34 -28.41
C TRP A 293 6.58 -6.72 -29.02
N LYS A 294 5.95 -7.80 -28.52
CA LYS A 294 6.08 -9.16 -29.06
C LYS A 294 5.74 -9.18 -30.55
N THR A 295 4.63 -8.57 -30.94
CA THR A 295 4.18 -8.48 -32.33
C THR A 295 5.15 -7.70 -33.22
N ILE A 296 5.65 -6.55 -32.76
CA ILE A 296 6.67 -5.76 -33.49
C ILE A 296 7.93 -6.60 -33.73
N MET A 297 8.39 -7.33 -32.72
CA MET A 297 9.58 -8.17 -32.80
C MET A 297 9.41 -9.35 -33.76
N ILE A 298 8.27 -10.04 -33.72
CA ILE A 298 7.96 -11.17 -34.63
C ILE A 298 7.93 -10.68 -36.07
N ILE A 299 7.12 -9.64 -36.37
CA ILE A 299 6.95 -9.18 -37.75
C ILE A 299 8.27 -8.60 -38.29
N SER A 300 9.03 -7.84 -37.50
CA SER A 300 10.31 -7.31 -37.98
C SER A 300 11.29 -8.43 -38.34
N SER A 301 11.31 -9.52 -37.58
CA SER A 301 12.22 -10.65 -37.80
C SER A 301 11.98 -11.37 -39.12
N GLU A 302 10.72 -11.47 -39.54
CA GLU A 302 10.33 -12.14 -40.78
C GLU A 302 10.61 -11.28 -42.02
N ASN A 303 10.70 -9.96 -41.86
CA ASN A 303 10.64 -9.02 -42.98
C ASN A 303 11.89 -8.14 -43.14
N ALA A 304 12.62 -7.82 -42.06
CA ALA A 304 13.73 -6.87 -42.10
C ALA A 304 14.71 -7.00 -40.92
N MET A 305 15.73 -7.86 -41.08
CA MET A 305 16.74 -8.14 -40.05
C MET A 305 17.49 -6.89 -39.54
N ASN A 306 17.75 -5.91 -40.42
CA ASN A 306 18.38 -4.64 -40.03
C ASN A 306 17.47 -3.81 -39.09
N ILE A 307 16.16 -3.82 -39.32
CA ILE A 307 15.19 -3.13 -38.48
C ILE A 307 15.09 -3.84 -37.13
N THR A 308 15.03 -5.17 -37.13
CA THR A 308 15.03 -5.97 -35.89
C THR A 308 16.24 -5.64 -35.03
N GLN A 309 17.44 -5.57 -35.62
CA GLN A 309 18.63 -5.21 -34.86
C GLN A 309 18.55 -3.78 -34.29
N LYS A 310 18.00 -2.83 -35.06
CA LYS A 310 17.76 -1.47 -34.58
C LYS A 310 16.80 -1.47 -33.40
N LEU A 311 15.66 -2.16 -33.50
CA LEU A 311 14.66 -2.27 -32.43
C LEU A 311 15.24 -2.85 -31.13
N ILE A 312 16.05 -3.91 -31.23
CA ILE A 312 16.69 -4.51 -30.04
C ILE A 312 17.64 -3.51 -29.37
N ASN A 313 18.42 -2.76 -30.15
CA ASN A 313 19.33 -1.76 -29.61
C ASN A 313 18.56 -0.61 -28.93
N GLU A 314 17.50 -0.12 -29.56
CA GLU A 314 16.64 0.94 -29.00
C GLU A 314 15.99 0.51 -27.68
N LEU A 315 15.56 -0.76 -27.56
CA LEU A 315 15.06 -1.29 -26.30
C LEU A 315 16.14 -1.31 -25.21
N HIS A 316 17.33 -1.82 -25.55
CA HIS A 316 18.43 -1.93 -24.57
C HIS A 316 18.86 -0.54 -24.08
N GLU A 317 19.01 0.42 -25.00
CA GLU A 317 19.31 1.81 -24.67
C GLU A 317 18.20 2.45 -23.83
N PHE A 318 16.93 2.25 -24.21
CA PHE A 318 15.79 2.73 -23.44
C PHE A 318 15.83 2.19 -22.02
N VAL A 319 15.78 0.88 -21.82
CA VAL A 319 15.74 0.25 -20.48
C VAL A 319 16.95 0.65 -19.63
N THR A 320 18.15 0.63 -20.20
CA THR A 320 19.37 1.04 -19.49
C THR A 320 19.29 2.51 -19.09
N SER A 321 18.83 3.40 -19.98
CA SER A 321 18.66 4.82 -19.67
C SER A 321 17.61 5.04 -18.56
N GLN A 322 16.54 4.24 -18.53
CA GLN A 322 15.51 4.35 -17.50
C GLN A 322 16.08 3.95 -16.13
N LEU A 323 16.77 2.83 -16.05
CA LEU A 323 17.36 2.36 -14.79
C LEU A 323 18.45 3.30 -14.25
N VAL A 324 19.21 3.96 -15.14
CA VAL A 324 20.25 4.93 -14.75
C VAL A 324 19.65 6.29 -14.35
N ASN A 325 18.67 6.78 -15.11
CA ASN A 325 18.11 8.12 -14.89
C ASN A 325 17.07 8.18 -13.76
N TYR A 326 16.53 7.04 -13.33
CA TYR A 326 15.53 6.96 -12.27
C TYR A 326 16.01 6.07 -11.12
N PRO A 327 16.74 6.64 -10.12
CA PRO A 327 17.32 5.87 -9.00
C PRO A 327 16.31 5.11 -8.12
N LEU A 328 15.03 5.50 -8.17
CA LEU A 328 13.93 4.78 -7.51
C LEU A 328 13.54 3.49 -8.24
N ALA A 329 13.91 3.32 -9.50
CA ALA A 329 13.72 2.06 -10.21
C ALA A 329 14.83 1.08 -9.82
N GLU A 330 14.45 -0.15 -9.54
CA GLU A 330 15.36 -1.24 -9.22
C GLU A 330 15.08 -2.42 -10.15
N ALA A 331 16.07 -2.76 -10.95
CA ALA A 331 16.00 -3.89 -11.86
C ALA A 331 15.99 -5.21 -11.07
N SER A 332 15.14 -6.15 -11.50
CA SER A 332 15.18 -7.53 -11.03
C SER A 332 16.56 -8.16 -11.30
N PHE A 333 16.93 -9.18 -10.53
CA PHE A 333 18.17 -9.92 -10.77
C PHE A 333 18.23 -10.49 -12.20
N GLN A 334 17.09 -10.96 -12.71
CA GLN A 334 16.97 -11.48 -14.05
C GLN A 334 17.17 -10.39 -15.10
N LEU A 335 16.55 -9.22 -14.94
CA LEU A 335 16.73 -8.07 -15.83
C LEU A 335 18.21 -7.64 -15.89
N GLN A 336 18.87 -7.54 -14.73
CA GLN A 336 20.30 -7.21 -14.68
C GLN A 336 21.14 -8.23 -15.44
N THR A 337 20.84 -9.52 -15.28
CA THR A 337 21.54 -10.60 -15.97
C THR A 337 21.35 -10.51 -17.49
N LEU A 338 20.11 -10.25 -17.94
CA LEU A 338 19.78 -10.10 -19.36
C LEU A 338 20.48 -8.89 -20.00
N LEU A 339 20.53 -7.76 -19.29
CA LEU A 339 21.17 -6.53 -19.76
C LEU A 339 22.70 -6.65 -19.84
N ASN A 340 23.32 -7.41 -18.92
CA ASN A 340 24.77 -7.59 -18.83
C ASN A 340 25.33 -8.69 -19.75
N ASP A 341 24.49 -9.63 -20.19
CA ASP A 341 24.93 -10.69 -21.10
C ASP A 341 25.25 -10.12 -22.49
N SER A 342 26.53 -10.18 -22.87
CA SER A 342 27.08 -9.65 -24.12
C SER A 342 26.97 -10.62 -25.31
N ARG A 343 26.36 -11.81 -25.13
CA ARG A 343 26.04 -12.70 -26.25
C ARG A 343 25.06 -12.02 -27.21
N SER A 344 25.18 -12.37 -28.49
CA SER A 344 24.49 -11.70 -29.61
C SER A 344 23.01 -11.39 -29.33
N PRO A 345 22.54 -10.16 -29.57
CA PRO A 345 21.15 -9.77 -29.38
C PRO A 345 20.20 -10.72 -30.12
N SER A 346 19.26 -11.33 -29.40
CA SER A 346 18.24 -12.21 -29.97
C SER A 346 16.84 -11.64 -29.75
N ILE A 347 15.90 -12.02 -30.62
CA ILE A 347 14.49 -11.61 -30.52
C ILE A 347 13.88 -12.05 -29.20
N GLN A 348 14.13 -13.30 -28.82
CA GLN A 348 13.63 -13.87 -27.57
C GLN A 348 14.14 -13.08 -26.35
N LYS A 349 15.44 -12.77 -26.34
CA LYS A 349 16.05 -11.96 -25.28
C LYS A 349 15.46 -10.54 -25.22
N SER A 350 15.15 -9.93 -26.37
CA SER A 350 14.48 -8.62 -26.43
C SER A 350 13.08 -8.66 -25.82
N ILE A 351 12.32 -9.71 -26.10
CA ILE A 351 10.99 -9.91 -25.51
C ILE A 351 11.11 -10.12 -23.99
N GLU A 352 12.08 -10.92 -23.55
CA GLU A 352 12.34 -11.16 -22.12
C GLU A 352 12.77 -9.89 -21.39
N ILE A 353 13.68 -9.08 -21.94
CA ILE A 353 14.09 -7.80 -21.37
C ILE A 353 12.90 -6.87 -21.21
N PHE A 354 12.04 -6.77 -22.24
CA PHE A 354 10.86 -5.91 -22.19
C PHE A 354 9.88 -6.36 -21.09
N ASN A 355 9.62 -7.67 -20.99
CA ASN A 355 8.72 -8.22 -19.98
C ASN A 355 9.27 -8.02 -18.56
N GLU A 356 10.54 -8.35 -18.35
CA GLU A 356 11.23 -8.16 -17.07
C GLU A 356 11.24 -6.69 -16.64
N TYR A 357 11.54 -5.78 -17.57
CA TYR A 357 11.51 -4.35 -17.29
C TYR A 357 10.11 -3.86 -16.93
N LEU A 358 9.08 -4.28 -17.67
CA LEU A 358 7.72 -3.77 -17.50
C LEU A 358 7.03 -4.33 -16.24
N ILE A 359 7.25 -5.61 -15.94
CA ILE A 359 6.51 -6.34 -14.89
C ILE A 359 7.31 -6.40 -13.58
N HIS A 360 8.63 -6.62 -13.66
CA HIS A 360 9.45 -6.98 -12.50
C HIS A 360 10.40 -5.86 -12.03
N THR A 361 10.42 -4.70 -12.69
CA THR A 361 11.10 -3.52 -12.16
C THR A 361 10.41 -3.05 -10.89
N GLN A 362 11.12 -3.06 -9.78
CA GLN A 362 10.60 -2.63 -8.49
C GLN A 362 10.80 -1.13 -8.30
N ILE A 363 9.88 -0.50 -7.57
CA ILE A 363 10.03 0.90 -7.13
C ILE A 363 10.48 0.87 -5.68
N LYS A 364 11.68 1.40 -5.41
CA LYS A 364 12.23 1.51 -4.05
C LYS A 364 11.26 2.27 -3.14
N PRO A 365 11.08 1.82 -1.88
CA PRO A 365 10.12 2.43 -0.98
C PRO A 365 10.58 3.82 -0.52
N LEU A 366 9.62 4.69 -0.23
CA LEU A 366 9.87 5.98 0.42
C LEU A 366 9.70 5.92 1.95
N PHE A 367 9.22 4.77 2.45
CA PHE A 367 9.08 4.44 3.85
C PHE A 367 9.93 3.22 4.17
N TYR A 368 10.95 3.42 4.99
CA TYR A 368 11.84 2.35 5.45
C TYR A 368 11.53 2.03 6.90
N ARG A 369 11.34 0.74 7.21
CA ARG A 369 11.10 0.27 8.56
C ARG A 369 12.18 -0.71 8.99
N LEU A 370 12.67 -0.55 10.21
CA LEU A 370 13.49 -1.54 10.90
C LEU A 370 12.82 -1.88 12.22
N LEU A 371 12.54 -3.17 12.45
CA LEU A 371 12.09 -3.68 13.74
C LEU A 371 13.32 -3.97 14.60
N LEU A 372 13.38 -3.37 15.79
CA LEU A 372 14.51 -3.53 16.67
C LEU A 372 14.26 -4.62 17.70
N HIS A 373 15.32 -5.35 18.00
CA HIS A 373 15.40 -6.33 19.06
C HIS A 373 16.77 -6.22 19.75
N PRO A 374 16.97 -6.82 20.94
CA PRO A 374 18.22 -6.68 21.70
C PRO A 374 19.50 -7.12 20.96
N GLY A 375 19.36 -7.94 19.91
CA GLY A 375 20.47 -8.47 19.12
C GLY A 375 20.92 -7.59 17.95
N ILE A 376 20.20 -6.50 17.63
CA ILE A 376 20.62 -5.58 16.56
C ILE A 376 21.90 -4.85 16.97
N THR A 377 22.94 -4.90 16.12
CA THR A 377 24.21 -4.21 16.34
C THR A 377 24.27 -2.85 15.63
N GLU A 378 25.26 -2.02 15.98
CA GLU A 378 25.50 -0.73 15.31
C GLU A 378 25.84 -0.93 13.83
N GLU A 379 26.61 -1.97 13.49
CA GLU A 379 26.97 -2.29 12.11
C GLU A 379 25.74 -2.67 11.26
N GLN A 380 24.79 -3.42 11.83
CA GLN A 380 23.54 -3.75 11.14
C GLN A 380 22.68 -2.50 10.92
N LEU A 381 22.66 -1.57 11.90
CA LEU A 381 21.97 -0.29 11.76
C LEU A 381 22.62 0.58 10.67
N GLU A 382 23.94 0.58 10.59
CA GLU A 382 24.69 1.26 9.54
C GLU A 382 24.39 0.65 8.16
N GLN A 383 24.44 -0.68 8.02
CA GLN A 383 24.10 -1.38 6.78
C GLN A 383 22.69 -1.07 6.29
N PHE A 384 21.74 -0.91 7.21
CA PHE A 384 20.38 -0.45 6.89
C PHE A 384 20.36 1.00 6.42
N MET A 385 21.08 1.90 7.09
CA MET A 385 21.05 3.35 6.83
C MET A 385 21.85 3.79 5.61
N LEU A 386 22.98 3.15 5.29
CA LEU A 386 23.87 3.54 4.21
C LEU A 386 23.20 3.65 2.83
N PRO A 387 22.51 2.62 2.31
CA PRO A 387 21.85 2.70 0.99
C PRO A 387 20.76 3.77 0.96
N ILE A 388 20.03 3.95 2.07
CA ILE A 388 19.01 4.99 2.22
C ILE A 388 19.65 6.37 2.15
N CYS A 389 20.77 6.57 2.85
CA CYS A 389 21.50 7.84 2.83
C CYS A 389 22.07 8.16 1.46
N GLN A 390 22.52 7.14 0.70
CA GLN A 390 22.96 7.33 -0.67
C GLN A 390 21.80 7.78 -1.55
N LEU A 391 20.69 7.05 -1.53
CA LEU A 391 19.49 7.38 -2.32
C LEU A 391 18.94 8.77 -1.99
N ALA A 392 18.92 9.14 -0.70
CA ALA A 392 18.47 10.45 -0.26
C ALA A 392 19.37 11.61 -0.74
N ARG A 393 20.67 11.37 -0.93
CA ARG A 393 21.59 12.35 -1.53
C ARG A 393 21.38 12.47 -3.05
N GLU A 394 21.08 11.36 -3.72
CA GLU A 394 20.76 11.34 -5.15
C GLU A 394 19.41 12.01 -5.46
N LEU A 395 18.48 11.98 -4.51
CA LEU A 395 17.11 12.50 -4.65
C LEU A 395 16.76 13.55 -3.58
N PRO A 396 17.41 14.74 -3.58
CA PRO A 396 17.22 15.76 -2.54
C PRO A 396 15.79 16.33 -2.47
N GLN A 397 15.00 16.18 -3.53
CA GLN A 397 13.60 16.58 -3.61
C GLN A 397 12.63 15.58 -2.97
N ILE A 398 13.03 14.31 -2.81
CA ILE A 398 12.19 13.27 -2.21
C ILE A 398 12.42 13.23 -0.71
N GLU A 399 11.33 13.16 0.05
CA GLU A 399 11.35 12.99 1.50
C GLU A 399 11.24 11.52 1.86
N PHE A 400 12.20 11.01 2.62
CA PHE A 400 12.23 9.63 3.08
C PHE A 400 11.82 9.54 4.55
N VAL A 401 10.87 8.66 4.87
CA VAL A 401 10.43 8.42 6.25
C VAL A 401 11.12 7.16 6.75
N ILE A 402 11.95 7.32 7.79
CA ILE A 402 12.67 6.21 8.42
C ILE A 402 12.02 5.90 9.75
N PHE A 403 11.51 4.69 9.90
CA PHE A 403 10.75 4.25 11.05
C PHE A 403 11.45 3.11 11.79
N PHE A 404 11.89 3.39 13.01
CA PHE A 404 12.46 2.40 13.90
C PHE A 404 11.41 1.92 14.89
N ASP A 405 10.99 0.67 14.79
CA ASP A 405 9.98 0.10 15.67
C ASP A 405 10.66 -0.55 16.88
N GLU A 406 10.04 -0.43 18.06
CA GLU A 406 10.55 -0.94 19.34
C GLU A 406 11.95 -0.44 19.73
N VAL A 407 12.28 0.84 19.49
CA VAL A 407 13.63 1.41 19.75
C VAL A 407 14.17 1.13 21.15
N ASN A 408 13.31 1.15 22.16
CA ASN A 408 13.74 0.93 23.53
C ASN A 408 14.03 -0.53 23.89
N THR A 409 13.97 -1.48 22.95
CA THR A 409 14.52 -2.84 23.11
C THR A 409 15.97 -2.94 22.64
N SER A 410 16.48 -1.94 21.90
CA SER A 410 17.82 -1.93 21.35
C SER A 410 18.88 -1.50 22.37
N SER A 411 20.06 -2.10 22.27
CA SER A 411 21.26 -1.69 23.02
C SER A 411 21.95 -0.44 22.44
N CYS A 412 21.63 -0.06 21.20
CA CYS A 412 22.28 1.02 20.44
C CYS A 412 21.64 2.41 20.66
N LEU A 413 21.06 2.70 21.83
CA LEU A 413 20.37 3.97 22.10
C LEU A 413 21.25 5.22 21.94
N GLY A 414 22.57 5.07 22.12
CA GLY A 414 23.55 6.13 21.85
C GLY A 414 23.54 6.57 20.38
N LEU A 415 23.53 5.60 19.45
CA LEU A 415 23.50 5.85 18.02
C LEU A 415 22.16 6.45 17.57
N PHE A 416 21.04 6.01 18.16
CA PHE A 416 19.74 6.66 17.94
C PHE A 416 19.73 8.11 18.43
N LYS A 417 20.35 8.40 19.58
CA LYS A 417 20.51 9.78 20.05
C LYS A 417 21.29 10.62 19.05
N GLU A 418 22.38 10.08 18.51
CA GLU A 418 23.19 10.76 17.49
C GLU A 418 22.36 11.07 16.24
N MET A 419 21.69 10.06 15.66
CA MET A 419 20.89 10.22 14.44
C MET A 419 19.72 11.19 14.65
N PHE A 420 19.00 11.08 15.77
CA PHE A 420 17.75 11.81 15.98
C PHE A 420 17.97 13.26 16.42
N MET A 421 19.03 13.52 17.17
CA MET A 421 19.33 14.84 17.74
C MET A 421 20.42 15.56 16.95
N ASP A 422 21.55 14.89 16.73
CA ASP A 422 22.74 15.51 16.15
C ASP A 422 22.73 15.44 14.61
N ARG A 423 21.87 14.59 14.03
CA ARG A 423 21.74 14.35 12.59
C ARG A 423 23.04 13.85 11.97
N THR A 424 23.76 13.02 12.71
CA THR A 424 24.96 12.32 12.25
C THR A 424 24.87 10.82 12.47
N LEU A 425 25.66 10.06 11.72
CA LEU A 425 25.89 8.63 11.91
C LEU A 425 27.41 8.41 11.94
N HIS A 426 27.95 8.02 13.10
CA HIS A 426 29.39 7.94 13.36
C HIS A 426 30.14 9.24 12.99
N GLY A 427 29.54 10.39 13.30
CA GLY A 427 30.07 11.72 13.02
C GLY A 427 29.84 12.24 11.59
N ASN A 428 29.33 11.41 10.67
CA ASN A 428 29.03 11.83 9.31
C ASN A 428 27.63 12.43 9.21
N ASN A 429 27.50 13.59 8.54
CA ASN A 429 26.20 14.26 8.38
C ASN A 429 25.20 13.42 7.59
N LEU A 430 24.01 13.26 8.17
CA LEU A 430 22.87 12.62 7.53
C LEU A 430 22.17 13.58 6.54
N PRO A 431 21.60 13.07 5.44
CA PRO A 431 20.83 13.88 4.49
C PRO A 431 19.65 14.60 5.16
N LYS A 432 19.33 15.81 4.68
CA LYS A 432 18.31 16.69 5.30
C LYS A 432 16.87 16.24 5.01
N ASN A 433 16.67 15.51 3.93
CA ASN A 433 15.42 14.93 3.46
C ASN A 433 15.10 13.55 4.08
N LEU A 434 15.77 13.20 5.19
CA LEU A 434 15.39 12.07 6.03
C LEU A 434 14.53 12.57 7.19
N PHE A 435 13.32 12.04 7.33
CA PHE A 435 12.46 12.26 8.50
C PHE A 435 12.50 11.02 9.39
N PHE A 436 13.16 11.15 10.55
CA PHE A 436 13.30 10.06 11.51
C PHE A 436 12.08 9.97 12.41
N THR A 437 11.57 8.76 12.51
CA THR A 437 10.44 8.39 13.35
C THR A 437 10.77 7.10 14.09
N ALA A 438 10.23 6.95 15.28
CA ALA A 438 10.42 5.76 16.09
C ALA A 438 9.15 5.41 16.84
N ALA A 439 9.03 4.14 17.24
CA ALA A 439 8.09 3.71 18.23
C ALA A 439 8.81 3.07 19.42
N ILE A 440 8.25 3.27 20.60
CA ILE A 440 8.70 2.63 21.84
C ILE A 440 7.52 2.00 22.56
N ASN A 441 7.81 0.92 23.27
CA ASN A 441 6.84 0.29 24.17
C ASN A 441 6.87 1.03 25.51
N PRO A 442 5.72 1.28 26.15
CA PRO A 442 5.67 2.00 27.43
C PRO A 442 6.42 1.25 28.53
N SER A 443 7.31 1.93 29.25
CA SER A 443 8.04 1.35 30.37
C SER A 443 7.13 1.33 31.62
N ILE A 444 6.52 0.19 31.92
CA ILE A 444 5.74 0.03 33.15
C ILE A 444 6.71 -0.18 34.31
N LYS A 445 6.75 0.75 35.27
CA LYS A 445 7.42 0.49 36.56
C LYS A 445 6.60 -0.56 37.30
N PRO A 446 7.21 -1.64 37.82
CA PRO A 446 6.48 -2.62 38.59
C PRO A 446 5.88 -1.92 39.82
N SER A 447 4.56 -1.78 39.85
CA SER A 447 3.82 -1.51 41.08
C SER A 447 3.59 -2.83 41.79
N ASP A 448 3.87 -2.89 43.09
CA ASP A 448 3.96 -4.09 43.96
C ASP A 448 2.74 -5.03 44.02
N ASN A 449 1.67 -4.85 43.23
CA ASN A 449 0.41 -5.59 43.43
C ASN A 449 -0.28 -6.16 42.19
N THR A 450 0.38 -6.26 41.04
CA THR A 450 -0.18 -6.99 39.87
C THR A 450 0.76 -8.11 39.46
N LEU A 451 0.60 -9.25 40.14
CA LEU A 451 1.06 -10.54 39.65
C LEU A 451 0.32 -10.83 38.34
N VAL A 452 1.07 -11.20 37.29
CA VAL A 452 0.60 -11.62 35.96
C VAL A 452 0.29 -10.48 34.97
N HIS A 453 1.27 -9.64 34.66
CA HIS A 453 1.41 -9.13 33.29
C HIS A 453 2.84 -9.37 32.83
N ARG A 454 2.98 -10.05 31.69
CA ARG A 454 4.24 -10.50 31.05
C ARG A 454 5.44 -9.62 31.38
N GLN A 455 6.47 -10.19 31.99
CA GLN A 455 7.78 -9.55 32.22
C GLN A 455 8.62 -9.49 30.93
N ASP A 456 8.01 -9.62 29.74
CA ASP A 456 8.71 -10.06 28.53
C ASP A 456 9.28 -8.93 27.66
N TYR A 457 9.17 -7.68 28.09
CA TYR A 457 9.83 -6.57 27.37
C TYR A 457 10.88 -5.94 28.26
N LEU A 458 12.11 -6.44 28.13
CA LEU A 458 13.29 -5.84 28.74
C LEU A 458 13.57 -4.51 28.01
N VAL A 459 12.81 -3.47 28.34
CA VAL A 459 12.90 -2.15 27.72
C VAL A 459 13.86 -1.27 28.50
N HIS A 460 14.77 -0.63 27.78
CA HIS A 460 15.65 0.40 28.30
C HIS A 460 14.89 1.71 28.48
N GLN A 461 15.22 2.47 29.53
CA GLN A 461 14.75 3.84 29.64
C GLN A 461 15.43 4.69 28.56
N LEU A 462 14.66 5.57 27.93
CA LEU A 462 15.23 6.49 26.95
C LEU A 462 16.20 7.48 27.63
N PRO A 463 17.32 7.82 26.99
CA PRO A 463 18.14 8.95 27.39
C PRO A 463 17.31 10.23 27.46
N GLN A 464 17.60 11.10 28.43
CA GLN A 464 16.86 12.36 28.66
C GLN A 464 16.73 13.22 27.39
N ALA A 465 17.74 13.20 26.51
CA ALA A 465 17.69 13.91 25.23
C ALA A 465 16.56 13.41 24.32
N LEU A 466 16.33 12.09 24.28
CA LEU A 466 15.29 11.46 23.46
C LEU A 466 13.91 11.53 24.09
N GLU A 467 13.81 11.62 25.42
CA GLU A 467 12.52 11.80 26.12
C GLU A 467 11.77 13.06 25.65
N ASN A 468 12.49 14.13 25.28
CA ASN A 468 11.86 15.35 24.74
C ASN A 468 11.23 15.18 23.35
N LEU A 469 11.56 14.09 22.64
CA LEU A 469 10.99 13.73 21.35
C LEU A 469 9.77 12.81 21.49
N LYS A 470 9.51 12.30 22.69
CA LYS A 470 8.45 11.33 22.97
C LYS A 470 7.08 11.97 22.97
N VAL A 471 6.14 11.32 22.29
CA VAL A 471 4.71 11.63 22.31
C VAL A 471 3.92 10.35 22.51
N SER A 472 3.01 10.37 23.49
CA SER A 472 2.18 9.22 23.82
C SER A 472 0.95 9.16 22.92
N TYR A 473 0.82 8.07 22.17
CA TYR A 473 -0.36 7.73 21.38
C TYR A 473 -1.19 6.73 22.19
N GLY A 474 -2.24 7.23 22.84
CA GLY A 474 -3.21 6.37 23.51
C GLY A 474 -3.94 5.44 22.53
N THR A 475 -4.54 4.39 23.09
CA THR A 475 -5.55 3.56 22.42
C THR A 475 -6.73 4.42 21.95
N LEU A 476 -7.45 3.96 20.91
CA LEU A 476 -8.65 4.65 20.46
C LEU A 476 -9.68 4.64 21.58
N GLU A 477 -10.21 5.81 21.95
CA GLU A 477 -11.36 5.89 22.85
C GLU A 477 -12.57 5.18 22.23
N SER A 478 -13.46 4.65 23.06
CA SER A 478 -14.61 3.82 22.64
C SER A 478 -15.52 4.49 21.59
N THR A 479 -15.70 5.82 21.67
CA THR A 479 -16.47 6.60 20.69
C THR A 479 -15.76 6.69 19.34
N SER A 480 -14.44 6.89 19.34
CA SER A 480 -13.60 6.91 18.13
C SER A 480 -13.44 5.52 17.50
N LEU A 481 -13.48 4.47 18.33
CA LEU A 481 -13.41 3.09 17.90
C LEU A 481 -14.64 2.70 17.06
N ARG A 482 -15.84 3.11 17.49
CA ARG A 482 -17.07 2.88 16.72
C ARG A 482 -17.03 3.57 15.36
N ASP A 483 -16.62 4.84 15.29
CA ASP A 483 -16.46 5.57 14.02
C ASP A 483 -15.46 4.86 13.08
N TYR A 484 -14.33 4.40 13.63
CA TYR A 484 -13.34 3.63 12.88
C TYR A 484 -13.94 2.34 12.30
N ILE A 485 -14.63 1.54 13.11
CA ILE A 485 -15.24 0.28 12.68
C ILE A 485 -16.31 0.52 11.61
N VAL A 486 -17.21 1.48 11.82
CA VAL A 486 -18.28 1.80 10.85
C VAL A 486 -17.69 2.22 9.51
N LYS A 487 -16.70 3.12 9.50
CA LYS A 487 -16.00 3.52 8.26
C LYS A 487 -15.30 2.34 7.59
N LYS A 488 -14.72 1.44 8.38
CA LYS A 488 -14.05 0.23 7.86
C LYS A 488 -15.03 -0.70 7.17
N ILE A 489 -16.18 -0.92 7.77
CA ILE A 489 -17.26 -1.74 7.20
C ILE A 489 -17.77 -1.10 5.90
N ALA A 490 -17.95 0.22 5.88
CA ALA A 490 -18.38 0.92 4.67
C ALA A 490 -17.42 0.74 3.48
N MET A 491 -16.11 0.61 3.74
CA MET A 491 -15.06 0.34 2.75
C MET A 491 -14.85 -1.16 2.45
N PHE A 492 -15.41 -2.05 3.26
CA PHE A 492 -15.19 -3.50 3.11
C PHE A 492 -15.96 -4.05 1.93
N ARG A 493 -15.23 -4.72 1.02
CA ARG A 493 -15.77 -5.38 -0.17
C ARG A 493 -15.03 -6.69 -0.37
N VAL A 494 -15.74 -7.70 -0.85
CA VAL A 494 -15.16 -8.99 -1.24
C VAL A 494 -15.24 -9.10 -2.75
N ASN A 495 -14.11 -9.43 -3.36
CA ASN A 495 -14.02 -9.72 -4.80
C ASN A 495 -14.07 -11.24 -5.01
N SER A 496 -14.70 -11.69 -6.09
CA SER A 496 -14.62 -13.08 -6.53
C SER A 496 -13.23 -13.38 -7.12
N GLU A 497 -12.68 -14.56 -6.85
CA GLU A 497 -11.42 -15.01 -7.46
C GLU A 497 -11.59 -15.26 -8.97
N ASN A 498 -12.72 -15.87 -9.35
CA ASN A 498 -13.05 -16.19 -10.74
C ASN A 498 -13.50 -14.98 -11.58
N ASN A 499 -14.03 -13.92 -10.97
CA ASN A 499 -14.36 -12.69 -11.68
C ASN A 499 -14.12 -11.45 -10.81
N HIS A 500 -12.95 -10.86 -10.98
CA HIS A 500 -12.48 -9.68 -10.26
C HIS A 500 -13.35 -8.42 -10.47
N GLN A 501 -14.27 -8.41 -11.45
CA GLN A 501 -15.25 -7.33 -11.64
C GLN A 501 -16.45 -7.43 -10.70
N ILE A 502 -16.69 -8.60 -10.09
CA ILE A 502 -17.78 -8.81 -9.14
C ILE A 502 -17.31 -8.40 -7.74
N VAL A 503 -17.85 -7.28 -7.26
CA VAL A 503 -17.55 -6.70 -5.95
C VAL A 503 -18.78 -6.75 -5.07
N MET A 504 -18.74 -7.49 -3.97
CA MET A 504 -19.87 -7.68 -3.05
C MET A 504 -19.69 -6.88 -1.75
N PRO A 505 -20.60 -5.93 -1.43
CA PRO A 505 -20.64 -5.30 -0.12
C PRO A 505 -21.35 -6.18 0.92
N LEU A 506 -21.08 -5.95 2.20
CA LEU A 506 -21.92 -6.47 3.29
C LEU A 506 -23.31 -5.82 3.25
N GLU A 507 -24.37 -6.59 3.45
CA GLU A 507 -25.72 -6.05 3.63
C GLU A 507 -25.86 -5.26 4.93
N GLU A 508 -26.77 -4.28 4.98
CA GLU A 508 -26.94 -3.34 6.11
C GLU A 508 -27.06 -4.05 7.47
N TYR A 509 -27.86 -5.12 7.54
CA TYR A 509 -27.98 -5.93 8.75
C TYR A 509 -26.64 -6.56 9.18
N ALA A 510 -25.88 -7.13 8.24
CA ALA A 510 -24.58 -7.72 8.52
C ALA A 510 -23.53 -6.67 8.92
N GLN A 511 -23.64 -5.45 8.39
CA GLN A 511 -22.80 -4.31 8.78
C GLN A 511 -23.04 -3.91 10.24
N GLU A 512 -24.30 -3.69 10.64
CA GLU A 512 -24.65 -3.35 12.03
C GLU A 512 -24.23 -4.45 12.99
N MET A 513 -24.56 -5.70 12.63
CA MET A 513 -24.24 -6.88 13.42
C MET A 513 -22.73 -7.05 13.65
N LEU A 514 -21.92 -6.87 12.60
CA LEU A 514 -20.45 -6.91 12.69
C LEU A 514 -19.91 -5.79 13.57
N ALA A 515 -20.43 -4.55 13.42
CA ALA A 515 -19.98 -3.40 14.18
C ALA A 515 -20.20 -3.59 15.68
N ASP A 516 -21.43 -3.93 16.07
CA ASP A 516 -21.79 -4.12 17.48
C ASP A 516 -21.06 -5.33 18.08
N SER A 517 -20.87 -6.39 17.31
CA SER A 517 -20.14 -7.58 17.75
C SER A 517 -18.66 -7.32 18.03
N ILE A 518 -17.97 -6.59 17.15
CA ILE A 518 -16.58 -6.21 17.37
C ILE A 518 -16.47 -5.31 18.61
N LEU A 519 -17.36 -4.33 18.76
CA LEU A 519 -17.37 -3.43 19.91
C LEU A 519 -17.60 -4.17 21.22
N ASN A 520 -18.60 -5.05 21.26
CA ASN A 520 -18.91 -5.85 22.44
C ASN A 520 -17.75 -6.81 22.79
N ALA A 521 -17.14 -7.44 21.79
CA ALA A 521 -16.02 -8.34 22.01
C ALA A 521 -14.76 -7.61 22.49
N GLN A 522 -14.46 -6.43 21.93
CA GLN A 522 -13.34 -5.58 22.36
C GLN A 522 -13.53 -5.12 23.81
N ASP A 523 -14.68 -4.56 24.15
CA ASP A 523 -15.01 -4.09 25.50
C ASP A 523 -15.02 -5.25 26.52
N PHE A 524 -15.54 -6.41 26.15
CA PHE A 524 -15.52 -7.61 26.99
C PHE A 524 -14.08 -8.07 27.27
N CYS A 525 -13.27 -8.26 26.23
CA CYS A 525 -11.88 -8.68 26.40
C CYS A 525 -11.06 -7.63 27.16
N GLU A 526 -11.24 -6.34 26.90
CA GLU A 526 -10.56 -5.27 27.65
C GLU A 526 -10.87 -5.34 29.16
N ARG A 527 -12.14 -5.55 29.53
CA ARG A 527 -12.57 -5.62 30.93
C ARG A 527 -11.99 -6.80 31.69
N TYR A 528 -11.89 -7.97 31.06
CA TYR A 528 -11.56 -9.23 31.75
C TYR A 528 -10.14 -9.75 31.48
N LEU A 529 -9.55 -9.44 30.33
CA LEU A 529 -8.19 -9.84 29.95
C LEU A 529 -7.19 -8.66 30.04
N GLY A 530 -7.69 -7.45 30.33
CA GLY A 530 -6.91 -6.22 30.45
C GLY A 530 -6.83 -5.42 29.16
N ARG A 531 -6.48 -4.13 29.28
CA ARG A 531 -6.47 -3.16 28.16
C ARG A 531 -5.58 -3.55 26.99
N ASN A 532 -4.48 -4.24 27.26
CA ASN A 532 -3.51 -4.63 26.23
C ASN A 532 -3.89 -5.94 25.52
N SER A 533 -5.01 -6.55 25.90
CA SER A 533 -5.49 -7.79 25.28
C SER A 533 -6.12 -7.57 23.90
N VAL A 534 -6.50 -6.34 23.56
CA VAL A 534 -7.18 -6.01 22.31
C VAL A 534 -6.60 -4.77 21.65
N SER A 535 -6.58 -4.76 20.33
CA SER A 535 -6.03 -3.68 19.52
C SER A 535 -6.74 -3.54 18.16
N GLN A 536 -6.34 -2.55 17.37
CA GLN A 536 -6.82 -2.44 15.99
C GLN A 536 -6.35 -3.59 15.09
N ARG A 537 -5.31 -4.35 15.52
CA ARG A 537 -4.82 -5.52 14.80
C ARG A 537 -5.83 -6.66 14.83
N GLU A 538 -6.47 -6.92 15.97
CA GLU A 538 -7.58 -7.89 16.06
C GLU A 538 -8.73 -7.48 15.15
N ILE A 539 -9.10 -6.19 15.14
CA ILE A 539 -10.15 -5.69 14.26
C ILE A 539 -9.78 -5.96 12.80
N GLN A 540 -8.56 -5.62 12.36
CA GLN A 540 -8.10 -5.94 11.00
C GLN A 540 -8.15 -7.44 10.70
N ARG A 541 -7.72 -8.29 11.63
CA ARG A 541 -7.78 -9.75 11.47
C ARG A 541 -9.21 -10.25 11.30
N CYS A 542 -10.20 -9.67 11.98
CA CYS A 542 -11.60 -9.99 11.75
C CYS A 542 -12.00 -9.75 10.28
N PHE A 543 -11.69 -8.58 9.71
CA PHE A 543 -12.01 -8.30 8.30
C PHE A 543 -11.27 -9.23 7.34
N ASN A 544 -9.99 -9.52 7.58
CA ASN A 544 -9.22 -10.44 6.73
C ASN A 544 -9.81 -11.86 6.76
N LEU A 545 -10.24 -12.34 7.94
CA LEU A 545 -10.86 -13.66 8.07
C LEU A 545 -12.25 -13.70 7.44
N ILE A 546 -13.04 -12.62 7.56
CA ILE A 546 -14.33 -12.52 6.87
C ILE A 546 -14.11 -12.62 5.36
N GLU A 547 -13.16 -11.87 4.81
CA GLU A 547 -12.82 -11.94 3.38
C GLU A 547 -12.38 -13.35 2.97
N PHE A 548 -11.50 -13.98 3.74
CA PHE A 548 -11.00 -15.33 3.50
C PHE A 548 -12.14 -16.38 3.49
N PHE A 549 -12.99 -16.40 4.52
CA PHE A 549 -14.10 -17.35 4.59
C PHE A 549 -15.14 -17.12 3.50
N TRP A 550 -15.34 -15.87 3.10
CA TRP A 550 -16.27 -15.52 2.05
C TRP A 550 -15.74 -15.99 0.68
N LYS A 551 -14.45 -15.81 0.39
CA LYS A 551 -13.81 -16.28 -0.84
C LYS A 551 -13.89 -17.80 -0.98
N ILE A 552 -13.37 -18.55 -0.01
CA ILE A 552 -13.38 -20.02 -0.02
C ILE A 552 -14.78 -20.58 -0.28
N ARG A 553 -15.80 -20.03 0.40
CA ARG A 553 -17.18 -20.51 0.23
C ARG A 553 -17.73 -20.26 -1.16
N PHE A 554 -17.34 -19.16 -1.79
CA PHE A 554 -17.80 -18.82 -3.13
C PHE A 554 -17.19 -19.74 -4.18
N ASP A 555 -15.92 -20.09 -4.03
CA ASP A 555 -15.21 -20.93 -5.00
C ASP A 555 -15.64 -22.41 -4.90
N ASP A 556 -15.84 -22.94 -3.68
CA ASP A 556 -16.43 -24.28 -3.44
C ASP A 556 -17.83 -24.42 -4.07
N GLU A 557 -18.61 -23.34 -4.09
CA GLU A 557 -20.01 -23.34 -4.53
C GLU A 557 -20.12 -23.25 -6.07
N ILE A 558 -19.23 -22.48 -6.73
CA ILE A 558 -19.11 -22.43 -8.20
C ILE A 558 -18.70 -23.80 -8.76
N GLU A 559 -17.72 -24.48 -8.16
CA GLU A 559 -17.29 -25.81 -8.59
C GLU A 559 -18.41 -26.86 -8.45
N SER A 560 -19.33 -26.66 -7.50
CA SER A 560 -20.47 -27.56 -7.25
C SER A 560 -21.68 -27.34 -8.17
N GLY A 561 -21.67 -26.32 -9.03
CA GLY A 561 -22.74 -26.03 -10.01
C GLY A 561 -24.07 -25.57 -9.40
N ASN A 562 -24.08 -25.12 -8.14
CA ASN A 562 -25.28 -24.63 -7.46
C ASN A 562 -25.30 -23.10 -7.39
N ASP A 563 -25.84 -22.43 -8.41
CA ASP A 563 -26.05 -20.96 -8.48
C ASP A 563 -27.03 -20.39 -7.43
N LEU A 564 -27.54 -21.20 -6.50
CA LEU A 564 -28.69 -20.87 -5.65
C LEU A 564 -28.34 -20.47 -4.21
N TYR A 565 -27.08 -20.57 -3.79
CA TYR A 565 -26.67 -20.16 -2.44
C TYR A 565 -25.59 -19.09 -2.55
N GLN A 566 -25.91 -17.87 -2.12
CA GLN A 566 -24.90 -16.84 -1.89
C GLN A 566 -24.22 -17.12 -0.54
N PRO A 567 -22.90 -16.86 -0.38
CA PRO A 567 -22.20 -17.07 0.87
C PRO A 567 -22.87 -16.28 1.98
N ASN A 568 -23.24 -16.93 3.08
CA ASN A 568 -23.93 -16.25 4.18
C ASN A 568 -22.93 -15.37 4.95
N PRO A 569 -23.02 -14.03 4.86
CA PRO A 569 -22.04 -13.13 5.48
C PRO A 569 -22.03 -13.26 7.01
N VAL A 570 -23.18 -13.59 7.62
CA VAL A 570 -23.31 -13.76 9.08
C VAL A 570 -22.47 -14.95 9.57
N ARG A 571 -22.40 -16.05 8.78
CA ARG A 571 -21.55 -17.20 9.14
C ARG A 571 -20.06 -16.86 9.06
N CYS A 572 -19.65 -16.10 8.04
CA CYS A 572 -18.26 -15.66 7.90
C CYS A 572 -17.86 -14.75 9.06
N ILE A 573 -18.73 -13.81 9.44
CA ILE A 573 -18.58 -12.94 10.61
C ILE A 573 -18.43 -13.80 11.88
N ALA A 574 -19.27 -14.81 12.06
CA ALA A 574 -19.22 -15.69 13.22
C ALA A 574 -17.90 -16.43 13.37
N LEU A 575 -17.41 -17.03 12.29
CA LEU A 575 -16.14 -17.75 12.29
C LEU A 575 -14.97 -16.81 12.59
N ALA A 576 -14.95 -15.62 11.99
CA ALA A 576 -13.92 -14.63 12.22
C ALA A 576 -13.90 -14.14 13.68
N LEU A 577 -15.07 -13.82 14.26
CA LEU A 577 -15.17 -13.42 15.66
C LEU A 577 -14.80 -14.56 16.62
N ALA A 578 -15.13 -15.80 16.24
CA ALA A 578 -14.80 -16.96 17.06
C ALA A 578 -13.28 -17.16 17.16
N LEU A 579 -12.58 -17.12 16.03
CA LEU A 579 -11.12 -17.26 15.96
C LEU A 579 -10.38 -16.12 16.67
N ILE A 580 -10.91 -14.89 16.60
CA ILE A 580 -10.20 -13.72 17.14
C ILE A 580 -10.51 -13.45 18.60
N TYR A 581 -11.72 -13.72 19.09
CA TYR A 581 -12.12 -13.38 20.46
C TYR A 581 -12.60 -14.59 21.26
N TYR A 582 -13.48 -15.43 20.70
CA TYR A 582 -14.14 -16.51 21.46
C TYR A 582 -13.16 -17.58 21.95
N PHE A 583 -12.26 -18.08 21.09
CA PHE A 583 -11.33 -19.14 21.47
C PHE A 583 -10.15 -18.66 22.34
N ARG A 584 -10.00 -17.36 22.55
CA ARG A 584 -9.04 -16.80 23.52
C ARG A 584 -9.50 -16.99 24.96
N LEU A 585 -10.79 -17.23 25.16
CA LEU A 585 -11.39 -17.38 26.48
C LEU A 585 -11.49 -18.86 26.86
N PRO A 586 -11.30 -19.19 28.15
CA PRO A 586 -11.44 -20.56 28.64
C PRO A 586 -12.88 -21.05 28.51
N THR A 587 -13.05 -22.37 28.46
CA THR A 587 -14.37 -22.99 28.68
C THR A 587 -14.78 -22.91 30.15
N LYS A 588 -16.07 -23.16 30.42
CA LYS A 588 -16.53 -23.40 31.80
C LYS A 588 -15.76 -24.53 32.48
N GLU A 589 -15.43 -25.58 31.74
CA GLU A 589 -14.68 -26.74 32.24
C GLU A 589 -13.23 -26.36 32.58
N ASP A 590 -12.57 -25.58 31.72
CA ASP A 590 -11.21 -25.05 31.96
C ASP A 590 -11.18 -24.20 33.24
N ASN A 591 -12.18 -23.34 33.45
CA ASN A 591 -12.28 -22.50 34.64
C ASN A 591 -12.49 -23.32 35.92
N ILE A 592 -13.30 -24.39 35.85
CA ILE A 592 -13.49 -25.32 36.98
C ILE A 592 -12.17 -26.02 37.32
N GLN A 593 -11.36 -26.38 36.33
CA GLN A 593 -10.07 -27.05 36.53
C GLN A 593 -8.96 -26.10 37.03
N ARG A 594 -8.95 -24.84 36.57
CA ARG A 594 -7.90 -23.86 36.89
C ARG A 594 -8.06 -23.19 38.27
N ASN A 595 -9.18 -23.40 38.97
CA ASN A 595 -9.57 -22.66 40.17
C ASN A 595 -9.56 -21.12 40.00
N ASP A 596 -9.49 -20.64 38.76
CA ASP A 596 -9.31 -19.25 38.42
C ASP A 596 -10.68 -18.61 38.19
N LYS A 597 -11.18 -17.90 39.21
CA LYS A 597 -12.53 -17.32 39.21
C LYS A 597 -12.61 -15.95 38.51
N GLN A 598 -11.51 -15.43 37.98
CA GLN A 598 -11.47 -14.06 37.47
C GLN A 598 -11.74 -13.94 35.96
N THR A 599 -11.46 -14.98 35.17
CA THR A 599 -11.66 -14.94 33.71
C THR A 599 -13.03 -15.54 33.34
N PRO A 600 -13.93 -14.81 32.68
CA PRO A 600 -15.24 -15.33 32.31
C PRO A 600 -15.12 -16.40 31.21
N PRO A 601 -16.00 -17.40 31.19
CA PRO A 601 -15.98 -18.44 30.19
C PRO A 601 -16.47 -17.91 28.84
N ARG A 602 -15.97 -18.49 27.74
CA ARG A 602 -16.26 -18.06 26.37
C ARG A 602 -17.77 -18.01 26.02
N GLU A 603 -18.59 -18.84 26.67
CA GLU A 603 -20.05 -18.84 26.48
C GLU A 603 -20.69 -17.52 26.91
N GLU A 604 -20.11 -16.76 27.85
CA GLU A 604 -20.61 -15.43 28.21
C GLU A 604 -20.40 -14.44 27.08
N LEU A 605 -19.23 -14.47 26.43
CA LEU A 605 -18.97 -13.65 25.25
C LEU A 605 -19.93 -14.01 24.10
N ALA A 606 -20.23 -15.29 23.89
CA ALA A 606 -21.19 -15.72 22.87
C ALA A 606 -22.61 -15.13 23.07
N THR A 607 -23.01 -14.81 24.31
CA THR A 607 -24.31 -14.16 24.54
C THR A 607 -24.33 -12.68 24.14
N LEU A 608 -23.17 -12.02 24.12
CA LEU A 608 -22.98 -10.60 23.78
C LEU A 608 -22.75 -10.38 22.28
N ILE A 609 -22.16 -11.37 21.62
CA ILE A 609 -21.99 -11.39 20.18
C ILE A 609 -23.31 -11.94 19.60
N HIS A 610 -24.23 -11.06 19.20
CA HIS A 610 -25.59 -11.39 18.74
C HIS A 610 -25.63 -12.11 17.37
N ILE A 611 -24.99 -13.28 17.27
CA ILE A 611 -25.07 -14.14 16.09
C ILE A 611 -26.24 -15.11 16.31
N LYS A 612 -27.42 -14.78 15.79
CA LYS A 612 -28.56 -15.71 15.75
C LYS A 612 -28.73 -16.30 14.37
#